data_AF-A0A5J4WFT9-F1
#
_entry.id   AF-A0A5J4WFT9-F1
#
_cell.length_a   1.000
_cell.length_b   1.000
_cell.length_c   1.000
_cell.angle_alpha   90.00
_cell.angle_beta   90.00
_cell.angle_gamma   90.00
#
_symmetry.space_group_name_H-M   'P 1'
#
loop_
_entity.id
_entity.type
_entity.pdbx_description
1 polymer ?
#
loop_
_entity_poly.entity_id
_entity_poly.type
_entity_poly.pdbx_seq_one_letter_code
_entity_poly.pdbx_strand_id
1 'polypeptide(L)'
;MIEEERNNFDYRNPNAYLMPNINKHITNTMSDGVPNNGKGLLIQRDAILKGVRGCIFGCNGCQRLYVGERAMCVLCCLTCGGCWIGQLYDLCTIHQKVAELNSDIRRVAHKCYDQHIVDMQLHGYGMPGQGFDQGFNRPISPYVGV
;
A
#
# COMPACT_ATOMS: atom_id res chain seq x y z
N MET A 1 22.40 3.38 -14.23
CA MET A 1 21.61 2.14 -14.40
C MET A 1 20.65 1.91 -13.23
N ILE A 2 21.06 2.09 -11.97
CA ILE A 2 20.17 1.87 -10.78
C ILE A 2 18.97 2.85 -10.75
N GLU A 3 19.15 4.11 -11.17
CA GLU A 3 18.09 5.14 -11.15
C GLU A 3 16.93 4.85 -12.12
N GLU A 4 17.19 4.21 -13.27
CA GLU A 4 16.15 3.89 -14.26
C GLU A 4 15.24 2.76 -13.77
N GLU A 5 15.79 1.73 -13.11
CA GLU A 5 15.00 0.65 -12.51
C GLU A 5 14.16 1.14 -11.34
N ARG A 6 14.66 2.14 -10.60
CA ARG A 6 13.88 2.81 -9.55
C ARG A 6 12.64 3.51 -10.09
N ASN A 7 12.71 4.07 -11.31
CA ASN A 7 11.59 4.74 -11.95
C ASN A 7 10.58 3.76 -12.59
N ASN A 8 11.01 2.56 -12.99
CA ASN A 8 10.15 1.53 -13.56
C ASN A 8 9.76 0.43 -12.54
N PHE A 9 9.69 0.79 -11.26
CA PHE A 9 9.40 -0.16 -10.19
C PHE A 9 7.95 -0.65 -10.24
N ASP A 10 7.74 -1.97 -10.29
CA ASP A 10 6.40 -2.56 -10.24
C ASP A 10 5.87 -2.67 -8.80
N TYR A 11 4.99 -1.74 -8.43
CA TYR A 11 4.30 -1.72 -7.13
C TYR A 11 3.25 -2.82 -6.96
N ARG A 12 3.02 -3.66 -7.99
CA ARG A 12 2.11 -4.81 -7.91
C ARG A 12 2.80 -6.08 -7.45
N ASN A 13 4.12 -6.07 -7.32
CA ASN A 13 4.85 -7.24 -6.87
C ASN A 13 4.68 -7.44 -5.35
N PRO A 14 4.09 -8.56 -4.87
CA PRO A 14 3.87 -8.80 -3.44
C PRO A 14 5.18 -8.87 -2.66
N ASN A 15 6.25 -9.30 -3.30
CA ASN A 15 7.55 -9.44 -2.66
C ASN A 15 8.12 -8.07 -2.22
N ALA A 16 7.63 -6.96 -2.79
CA ALA A 16 8.09 -5.59 -2.50
C ALA A 16 7.72 -5.14 -1.08
N TYR A 17 6.90 -5.93 -0.40
CA TYR A 17 6.30 -5.62 0.88
C TYR A 17 6.56 -6.72 1.93
N LEU A 18 7.61 -7.52 1.79
CA LEU A 18 7.93 -8.60 2.74
C LEU A 18 8.64 -8.13 4.02
N MET A 19 8.75 -6.82 4.23
CA MET A 19 9.44 -6.28 5.42
C MET A 19 8.65 -6.61 6.71
N PRO A 20 9.33 -7.01 7.80
CA PRO A 20 8.67 -7.44 9.04
C PRO A 20 7.98 -6.29 9.82
N ASN A 21 8.20 -5.02 9.46
CA ASN A 21 7.68 -3.85 10.19
C ASN A 21 6.95 -2.86 9.27
N ILE A 22 5.90 -3.32 8.59
CA ILE A 22 5.03 -2.45 7.78
C ILE A 22 3.98 -1.78 8.67
N ASN A 23 3.69 -0.51 8.39
CA ASN A 23 2.67 0.24 9.09
C ASN A 23 1.29 -0.42 8.91
N LYS A 24 0.56 -0.64 10.02
CA LYS A 24 -0.77 -1.25 10.05
C LYS A 24 -1.76 -0.60 9.08
N HIS A 25 -1.67 0.71 8.89
CA HIS A 25 -2.53 1.42 7.94
C HIS A 25 -2.33 0.93 6.51
N ILE A 26 -1.09 0.67 6.10
CA ILE A 26 -0.78 0.14 4.77
C ILE A 26 -1.22 -1.32 4.69
N THR A 27 -0.91 -2.14 5.70
CA THR A 27 -1.34 -3.55 5.74
C THR A 27 -2.85 -3.70 5.63
N ASN A 28 -3.62 -2.80 6.23
CA ASN A 28 -5.09 -2.81 6.13
C ASN A 28 -5.62 -2.54 4.72
N THR A 29 -4.80 -1.96 3.83
CA THR A 29 -5.10 -1.70 2.42
C THR A 29 -4.56 -2.76 1.45
N MET A 30 -3.84 -3.77 1.95
CA MET A 30 -3.26 -4.84 1.15
C MET A 30 -4.28 -5.96 0.90
N SER A 31 -4.24 -6.53 -0.31
CA SER A 31 -4.80 -7.85 -0.65
C SER A 31 -3.66 -8.68 -1.22
N ASP A 32 -3.50 -9.91 -0.74
CA ASP A 32 -2.48 -10.85 -1.25
C ASP A 32 -1.05 -10.29 -1.23
N GLY A 33 -0.74 -9.47 -0.22
CA GLY A 33 0.57 -8.82 -0.06
C GLY A 33 0.77 -7.56 -0.92
N VAL A 34 -0.24 -7.13 -1.69
CA VAL A 34 -0.16 -5.99 -2.61
C VAL A 34 -1.15 -4.89 -2.20
N PRO A 35 -0.73 -3.61 -2.10
CA PRO A 35 -1.61 -2.51 -1.74
C PRO A 35 -2.70 -2.23 -2.80
N ASN A 36 -3.70 -1.46 -2.39
CA ASN A 36 -4.88 -1.13 -3.20
C ASN A 36 -5.59 -2.38 -3.77
N ASN A 37 -5.85 -3.37 -2.92
CA ASN A 37 -6.51 -4.61 -3.31
C ASN A 37 -5.85 -5.29 -4.54
N GLY A 38 -4.51 -5.35 -4.60
CA GLY A 38 -3.81 -5.99 -5.72
C GLY A 38 -3.44 -5.09 -6.90
N LYS A 39 -3.81 -3.81 -6.88
CA LYS A 39 -3.50 -2.87 -7.98
C LYS A 39 -2.17 -2.13 -7.82
N GLY A 40 -1.57 -2.18 -6.63
CA GLY A 40 -0.37 -1.44 -6.25
C GLY A 40 -0.72 -0.11 -5.58
N LEU A 41 -0.62 1.00 -6.31
CA LEU A 41 -0.89 2.33 -5.75
C LEU A 41 -2.38 2.62 -5.60
N LEU A 42 -2.75 3.38 -4.57
CA LEU A 42 -4.12 3.84 -4.30
C LEU A 42 -4.55 4.88 -5.33
N ILE A 43 -5.80 4.76 -5.78
CA ILE A 43 -6.40 5.64 -6.79
C ILE A 43 -7.43 6.53 -6.10
N GLN A 44 -7.28 7.85 -6.22
CA GLN A 44 -8.19 8.83 -5.61
C GLN A 44 -9.64 8.64 -6.08
N ARG A 45 -9.84 8.33 -7.37
CA ARG A 45 -11.17 8.09 -7.94
C ARG A 45 -11.89 6.92 -7.27
N ASP A 46 -11.18 5.83 -6.98
CA ASP A 46 -11.75 4.66 -6.30
C ASP A 46 -12.15 5.01 -4.86
N ALA A 47 -11.35 5.84 -4.18
CA ALA A 47 -11.65 6.33 -2.83
C ALA A 47 -12.95 7.17 -2.79
N ILE A 48 -13.06 8.13 -3.72
CA ILE A 48 -14.22 9.00 -3.85
C ILE A 48 -15.46 8.18 -4.22
N LEU A 49 -15.35 7.25 -5.17
CA LEU A 49 -16.46 6.39 -5.58
C LEU A 49 -16.99 5.55 -4.41
N LYS A 50 -16.10 5.01 -3.57
CA LYS A 50 -16.48 4.28 -2.35
C LYS A 50 -17.14 5.19 -1.31
N GLY A 51 -16.66 6.43 -1.16
CA GLY A 51 -17.28 7.45 -0.32
C GLY A 51 -18.70 7.79 -0.78
N VAL A 52 -18.88 8.13 -2.06
CA VAL A 52 -20.19 8.46 -2.66
C VAL A 52 -21.15 7.27 -2.60
N ARG A 53 -20.67 6.05 -2.84
CA ARG A 53 -21.49 4.84 -2.69
C ARG A 53 -21.93 4.66 -1.24
N GLY A 54 -21.02 4.87 -0.28
CA GLY A 54 -21.36 4.88 1.14
C GLY A 54 -22.48 5.86 1.49
N CYS A 55 -22.40 7.09 0.98
CA CYS A 55 -23.45 8.10 1.13
C CYS A 55 -24.83 7.60 0.68
N ILE A 56 -24.90 7.02 -0.53
CA ILE A 56 -26.17 6.58 -1.15
C ILE A 56 -26.82 5.45 -0.33
N PHE A 57 -26.01 4.54 0.23
CA PHE A 57 -26.50 3.40 1.02
C PHE A 57 -26.66 3.71 2.51
N GLY A 58 -26.48 4.97 2.94
CA GLY A 58 -26.55 5.38 4.35
C GLY A 58 -25.39 4.86 5.21
N CYS A 59 -24.31 4.40 4.58
CA CYS A 59 -23.11 3.90 5.24
C CYS A 59 -22.00 4.97 5.17
N ASN A 60 -21.97 5.85 6.16
CA ASN A 60 -20.99 6.93 6.23
C ASN A 60 -19.60 6.37 6.61
N GLY A 61 -18.54 6.86 5.97
CA GLY A 61 -17.15 6.46 6.27
C GLY A 61 -16.55 5.36 5.39
N CYS A 62 -17.24 4.86 4.36
CA CYS A 62 -16.69 3.83 3.45
C CYS A 62 -15.36 4.22 2.77
N GLN A 63 -15.10 5.52 2.62
CA GLN A 63 -13.83 6.06 2.12
C GLN A 63 -12.66 5.81 3.09
N ARG A 64 -12.88 5.81 4.41
CA ARG A 64 -11.85 5.48 5.41
C ARG A 64 -11.47 4.01 5.40
N LEU A 65 -12.43 3.15 5.06
CA LEU A 65 -12.16 1.73 4.84
C LEU A 65 -11.15 1.52 3.69
N TYR A 66 -11.20 2.36 2.66
CA TYR A 66 -10.28 2.30 1.52
C TYR A 66 -8.85 2.74 1.88
N VAL A 67 -8.71 3.69 2.81
CA VAL A 67 -7.43 4.21 3.34
C VAL A 67 -6.87 3.29 4.45
N GLY A 68 -7.60 2.23 4.83
CA GLY A 68 -7.17 1.29 5.87
C GLY A 68 -7.46 1.76 7.30
N GLU A 69 -8.20 2.87 7.48
CA GLU A 69 -8.67 3.37 8.77
C GLU A 69 -10.00 2.69 9.18
N ARG A 70 -9.91 1.40 9.50
CA ARG A 70 -11.09 0.58 9.86
C ARG A 70 -11.79 1.08 11.12
N ALA A 71 -11.04 1.47 12.15
CA ALA A 71 -11.60 1.94 13.42
C ALA A 71 -12.44 3.22 13.26
N MET A 72 -11.93 4.20 12.50
CA MET A 72 -12.65 5.45 12.23
C MET A 72 -13.84 5.23 11.31
N CYS A 73 -13.78 4.27 10.38
CA CYS A 73 -14.92 3.84 9.59
C CYS A 73 -16.05 3.32 10.48
N VAL A 74 -15.76 2.42 11.44
CA VAL A 74 -16.77 1.86 12.34
C VAL A 74 -17.37 2.94 13.24
N LEU A 75 -16.55 3.87 13.76
CA LEU A 75 -17.03 5.01 14.54
C LEU A 75 -17.96 5.92 13.72
N CYS A 76 -17.62 6.20 12.45
CA CYS A 76 -18.51 6.96 11.55
C CYS A 76 -19.82 6.22 11.25
N CYS A 77 -19.78 4.90 11.06
CA CYS A 77 -21.00 4.11 10.88
C CYS A 77 -21.90 4.14 12.12
N LEU A 78 -21.33 3.97 13.32
CA LEU A 78 -22.08 3.95 14.59
C LEU A 78 -22.69 5.31 14.95
N THR A 79 -22.03 6.40 14.57
CA THR A 79 -22.50 7.77 14.83
C THR A 79 -23.35 8.33 13.69
N CYS A 80 -23.69 7.51 12.68
CA CYS A 80 -24.31 7.97 11.42
C CYS A 80 -23.56 9.16 10.78
N GLY A 81 -22.25 9.26 11.03
CA GLY A 81 -21.40 10.34 10.51
C GLY A 81 -21.88 11.73 10.93
N GLY A 82 -22.39 11.92 12.14
CA GLY A 82 -22.69 13.24 12.73
C GLY A 82 -23.42 14.21 11.79
N CYS A 83 -24.47 13.74 11.10
CA CYS A 83 -25.24 14.49 10.08
C CYS A 83 -24.46 14.83 8.79
N TRP A 84 -23.78 13.87 8.17
CA TRP A 84 -23.11 14.03 6.86
C TRP A 84 -21.89 14.98 6.83
N ILE A 85 -21.68 15.77 7.88
CA ILE A 85 -20.53 16.68 8.02
C ILE A 85 -19.22 15.89 8.04
N GLY A 86 -19.18 14.77 8.76
CA GLY A 86 -18.01 13.89 8.79
C GLY A 86 -17.67 13.32 7.41
N GLN A 87 -18.70 13.05 6.61
CA GLN A 87 -18.54 12.54 5.25
C GLN A 87 -18.01 13.61 4.28
N LEU A 88 -18.47 14.87 4.42
CA LEU A 88 -17.95 16.01 3.66
C LEU A 88 -16.49 16.30 4.01
N TYR A 89 -16.16 16.30 5.30
CA TYR A 89 -14.79 16.52 5.77
C TYR A 89 -13.84 15.44 5.21
N ASP A 90 -14.25 14.18 5.28
CA ASP A 90 -13.45 13.08 4.73
C ASP A 90 -13.25 13.18 3.21
N LEU A 91 -14.26 13.60 2.44
CA LEU A 91 -14.14 13.81 1.00
C LEU A 91 -13.11 14.90 0.66
N CYS A 92 -13.01 15.94 1.50
CA CYS A 92 -11.99 16.98 1.34
C CYS A 92 -10.58 16.45 1.69
N THR A 93 -10.46 15.67 2.77
CA THR A 93 -9.16 15.19 3.27
C THR A 93 -8.63 13.94 2.56
N ILE A 94 -9.47 13.21 1.80
CA ILE A 94 -9.09 11.96 1.12
C ILE A 94 -7.91 12.13 0.17
N HIS A 95 -7.79 13.28 -0.50
CA HIS A 95 -6.73 13.57 -1.46
C HIS A 95 -5.36 13.56 -0.78
N GLN A 96 -5.27 14.20 0.38
CA GLN A 96 -4.04 14.24 1.18
C GLN A 96 -3.72 12.85 1.72
N LYS A 97 -4.72 12.12 2.20
CA LYS A 97 -4.53 10.75 2.75
C LYS A 97 -4.07 9.74 1.70
N VAL A 98 -4.64 9.79 0.50
CA VAL A 98 -4.21 8.92 -0.61
C VAL A 98 -2.79 9.28 -1.05
N ALA A 99 -2.43 10.56 -1.10
CA ALA A 99 -1.08 10.99 -1.42
C ALA A 99 -0.06 10.56 -0.36
N GLU A 100 -0.40 10.72 0.92
CA GLU A 100 0.39 10.29 2.07
C GLU A 100 0.64 8.77 2.02
N LEU A 101 -0.41 7.96 1.89
CA LEU A 101 -0.28 6.51 1.78
C LEU A 101 0.50 6.06 0.56
N ASN A 102 0.29 6.69 -0.60
CA ASN A 102 1.08 6.37 -1.80
C ASN A 102 2.56 6.71 -1.61
N SER A 103 2.88 7.80 -0.90
CA SER A 103 4.26 8.14 -0.56
C SER A 103 4.88 7.11 0.37
N ASP A 104 4.12 6.62 1.35
CA ASP A 104 4.56 5.59 2.28
C ASP A 104 4.72 4.22 1.60
N ILE A 105 3.79 3.82 0.73
CA ILE A 105 3.89 2.60 -0.08
C ILE A 105 5.17 2.62 -0.91
N ARG A 106 5.46 3.75 -1.58
CA ARG A 106 6.70 3.91 -2.35
C ARG A 106 7.93 3.82 -1.45
N ARG A 107 7.90 4.49 -0.30
CA ARG A 107 9.00 4.46 0.67
C ARG A 107 9.28 3.06 1.19
N VAL A 108 8.26 2.28 1.51
CA VAL A 108 8.40 0.89 1.97
C VAL A 108 8.94 0.00 0.86
N ALA A 109 8.37 0.10 -0.35
CA ALA A 109 8.83 -0.68 -1.50
C ALA A 109 10.30 -0.43 -1.82
N HIS A 110 10.73 0.84 -1.85
CA HIS A 110 12.14 1.18 -2.07
C HIS A 110 13.06 0.71 -0.94
N LYS A 111 12.63 0.79 0.33
CA LYS A 111 13.43 0.25 1.44
C LYS A 111 13.63 -1.27 1.32
N CYS A 112 12.60 -2.00 0.91
CA CYS A 112 12.69 -3.44 0.71
C CYS A 112 13.64 -3.77 -0.46
N TYR A 113 13.57 -2.99 -1.54
CA TYR A 113 14.47 -3.09 -2.69
C TYR A 113 15.94 -2.83 -2.29
N ASP A 114 16.19 -1.74 -1.58
CA ASP A 114 17.54 -1.36 -1.14
C ASP A 114 18.15 -2.43 -0.22
N GLN A 115 17.34 -2.98 0.70
CA GLN A 115 17.76 -4.09 1.57
C GLN A 115 18.12 -5.34 0.77
N HIS A 116 17.32 -5.67 -0.26
CA HIS A 116 17.60 -6.82 -1.10
C HIS A 116 18.90 -6.64 -1.91
N ILE A 117 19.18 -5.45 -2.43
CA ILE A 117 20.45 -5.16 -3.10
C ILE A 117 21.64 -5.35 -2.15
N VAL A 118 21.56 -4.83 -0.93
CA VAL A 118 22.63 -4.99 0.06
C VAL A 118 22.84 -6.47 0.39
N ASP A 119 21.76 -7.22 0.54
CA ASP A 119 21.82 -8.67 0.81
C ASP A 119 22.48 -9.44 -0.35
N MET A 120 22.15 -9.11 -1.60
CA MET A 120 22.79 -9.71 -2.78
C MET A 120 24.28 -9.36 -2.85
N GLN A 121 24.66 -8.13 -2.51
CA GLN A 121 26.06 -7.70 -2.45
C GLN A 121 26.84 -8.45 -1.38
N LEU A 122 26.25 -8.66 -0.20
CA LEU A 122 26.89 -9.40 0.91
C LEU A 122 27.11 -10.87 0.57
N HIS A 123 26.16 -11.50 -0.11
CA HIS A 123 26.24 -12.93 -0.49
C HIS A 123 27.01 -13.20 -1.79
N GLY A 124 27.56 -12.16 -2.44
CA GLY A 124 28.35 -12.31 -3.67
C GLY A 124 27.52 -12.69 -4.91
N TYR A 125 26.20 -12.49 -4.87
CA TYR A 125 25.35 -12.64 -6.05
C TYR A 125 25.52 -11.43 -6.97
N GLY A 126 25.60 -11.66 -8.29
CA GLY A 126 25.66 -10.57 -9.26
C GLY A 126 24.45 -9.64 -9.13
N MET A 127 24.67 -8.33 -9.29
CA MET A 127 23.59 -7.33 -9.21
C MET A 127 22.45 -7.70 -10.18
N PRO A 128 21.18 -7.57 -9.78
CA PRO A 128 20.07 -7.81 -10.69
C PRO A 128 20.17 -6.81 -11.84
N GLY A 129 20.27 -7.31 -13.08
CA GLY A 129 20.17 -6.50 -14.28
C GLY A 129 18.82 -6.73 -14.95
N GLN A 130 18.11 -5.66 -15.30
CA GLN A 130 16.92 -5.54 -16.18
C GLN A 130 15.74 -6.53 -15.98
N GLY A 131 15.82 -7.42 -14.99
CA GLY A 131 14.87 -8.52 -14.78
C GLY A 131 14.54 -8.74 -13.31
N PHE A 132 14.47 -7.66 -12.53
CA PHE A 132 14.14 -7.71 -11.10
C PHE A 132 12.89 -8.56 -10.79
N ASP A 133 11.91 -8.58 -11.70
CA ASP A 133 10.69 -9.40 -11.61
C ASP A 133 10.94 -10.92 -11.56
N GLN A 134 12.06 -11.41 -12.10
CA GLN A 134 12.37 -12.84 -12.15
C GLN A 134 13.19 -13.34 -10.96
N GLY A 135 14.01 -12.48 -10.35
CA GLY A 135 14.79 -12.80 -9.15
C GLY A 135 13.97 -12.69 -7.87
N PHE A 136 13.11 -11.67 -7.80
CA PHE A 136 12.31 -11.35 -6.62
C PHE A 136 11.08 -12.26 -6.46
N ASN A 137 10.70 -13.01 -7.49
CA ASN A 137 9.65 -14.03 -7.45
C ASN A 137 10.11 -15.37 -6.86
N ARG A 138 11.39 -15.51 -6.51
CA ARG A 138 11.85 -16.68 -5.77
C ARG A 138 11.42 -16.50 -4.31
N PRO A 139 10.69 -17.45 -3.72
CA PRO A 139 10.41 -17.38 -2.29
C PRO A 139 11.75 -17.26 -1.57
N ILE A 140 11.87 -16.27 -0.69
CA ILE A 140 12.96 -16.21 0.27
C ILE A 140 12.90 -17.56 0.99
N SER A 141 13.86 -18.46 0.76
CA SER A 141 13.93 -19.69 1.53
C SER A 141 14.08 -19.25 2.99
N PRO A 142 13.16 -19.59 3.90
CA PRO A 142 13.31 -19.22 5.30
C PRO A 142 14.48 -19.95 5.98
N TYR A 143 15.21 -20.81 5.26
CA TYR A 143 16.32 -21.58 5.79
C TYR A 143 17.44 -21.74 4.74
N VAL A 144 18.54 -21.03 4.97
CA VAL A 144 19.90 -21.49 4.64
C VAL A 144 20.72 -21.12 5.89
N GLY A 145 20.66 -21.94 6.95
CA GLY A 145 21.79 -22.80 7.34
C GLY A 145 22.90 -21.97 8.01
N VAL A 146 22.77 -21.63 9.30
CA VAL A 146 23.51 -22.30 10.41
C VAL A 146 24.36 -23.50 10.01
#